data_AF-A0A7S0HIW9-F1
#
_entry.id   AF-A0A7S0HIW9-F1
#
_cell.length_a   1.000
_cell.length_b   1.000
_cell.length_c   1.000
_cell.angle_alpha   90.00
_cell.angle_beta   90.00
_cell.angle_gamma   90.00
#
_symmetry.space_group_name_H-M   'P 1'
#
loop_
_entity.id
_entity.type
_entity.pdbx_description
1 polymer ?
#
loop_
_entity_poly.entity_id
_entity_poly.type
_entity_poly.pdbx_seq_one_letter_code
_entity_poly.pdbx_strand_id
1 'polypeptide(L)'
;MHDFSTPKYAHKGSFWLQSHALRFIWRFNDRTKQYIDTLRQGMNMKHPIIGIHVRRGDSFMAARWMPHFENFLQEARAMKELYGVSNIFIASDDLESVEKCHALKDFRCFSLPIDRKIYDVGASQAPEHNPAESQYDMWVERRIERGELDGSATALHAIAEIDTLSKCDYFIGRLDSAISRLAYMLMTAARGPR
;
A
#
# COMPACT_ATOMS: atom_id res chain seq x y z
N MET A 1 -23.05 15.68 -2.48
CA MET A 1 -22.10 14.85 -3.23
C MET A 1 -22.84 14.34 -4.45
N HIS A 2 -22.52 14.83 -5.66
CA HIS A 2 -23.21 14.39 -6.87
C HIS A 2 -22.71 13.00 -7.24
N ASP A 3 -23.65 12.05 -7.34
CA ASP A 3 -23.33 10.69 -7.78
C ASP A 3 -23.14 10.73 -9.31
N PHE A 4 -21.89 10.59 -9.75
CA PHE A 4 -21.51 10.52 -11.17
C PHE A 4 -21.72 9.11 -11.76
N SER A 5 -22.44 8.24 -11.05
CA SER A 5 -22.79 6.91 -11.56
C SER A 5 -23.66 7.04 -12.82
N THR A 6 -23.34 6.24 -13.85
CA THR A 6 -24.25 6.11 -15.00
C THR A 6 -25.62 5.63 -14.49
N PRO A 7 -26.76 6.10 -15.02
CA PRO A 7 -28.09 5.76 -14.49
C PRO A 7 -28.34 4.26 -14.27
N LYS A 8 -27.76 3.41 -15.12
CA LYS A 8 -27.82 1.94 -15.01
C LYS A 8 -27.22 1.37 -13.71
N TYR A 9 -26.22 2.02 -13.13
CA TYR A 9 -25.45 1.51 -11.98
C TYR A 9 -25.57 2.39 -10.71
N ALA A 10 -26.49 3.35 -10.69
CA ALA A 10 -26.65 4.24 -9.54
C ALA A 10 -26.91 3.52 -8.22
N HIS A 11 -27.66 2.40 -8.26
CA HIS A 11 -27.92 1.57 -7.08
C HIS A 11 -26.67 0.90 -6.48
N LYS A 12 -25.53 0.84 -7.20
CA LYS A 12 -24.26 0.31 -6.70
C LYS A 12 -23.35 1.39 -6.12
N GLY A 13 -23.63 2.67 -6.40
CA GLY A 13 -22.85 3.82 -5.97
C GLY A 13 -21.57 4.06 -6.78
N SER A 14 -21.04 5.29 -6.69
CA SER A 14 -19.85 5.75 -7.42
C SER A 14 -18.59 4.94 -7.12
N PHE A 15 -18.38 4.54 -5.86
CA PHE A 15 -17.22 3.73 -5.46
C PHE A 15 -17.17 2.39 -6.22
N TRP A 16 -18.30 1.69 -6.31
CA TRP A 16 -18.37 0.42 -7.03
C TRP A 16 -18.00 0.59 -8.52
N LEU A 17 -18.57 1.62 -9.16
CA LEU A 17 -18.31 1.90 -10.56
C LEU A 17 -16.83 2.23 -10.81
N GLN A 18 -16.24 3.08 -9.98
CA GLN A 18 -14.83 3.44 -10.06
C GLN A 18 -13.91 2.23 -9.84
N SER A 19 -14.24 1.36 -8.88
CA SER A 19 -13.50 0.12 -8.61
C SER A 19 -13.49 -0.83 -9.81
N HIS A 20 -14.63 -0.98 -10.51
CA HIS A 20 -14.70 -1.81 -11.71
C HIS A 20 -14.02 -1.16 -12.92
N ALA A 21 -14.11 0.16 -13.09
CA ALA A 21 -13.36 0.88 -14.11
C ALA A 21 -11.84 0.74 -13.88
N LEU A 22 -11.38 0.90 -12.64
CA LEU A 22 -10.00 0.69 -12.26
C LEU A 22 -9.56 -0.74 -12.56
N ARG A 23 -10.35 -1.76 -12.20
CA ARG A 23 -10.04 -3.17 -12.49
C ARG A 23 -9.89 -3.44 -13.99
N PHE A 24 -10.62 -2.74 -14.85
CA PHE A 24 -10.47 -2.85 -16.31
C PHE A 24 -9.13 -2.29 -16.79
N ILE A 25 -8.73 -1.13 -16.24
CA ILE A 25 -7.45 -0.46 -16.56
C ILE A 25 -6.25 -1.24 -15.97
N TRP A 26 -6.43 -1.90 -14.82
CA TRP A 26 -5.39 -2.62 -14.08
C TRP A 26 -4.98 -3.98 -14.71
N ARG A 27 -5.22 -4.17 -16.01
CA ARG A 27 -4.84 -5.38 -16.74
C ARG A 27 -3.41 -5.25 -17.25
N PHE A 28 -2.51 -6.01 -16.64
CA PHE A 28 -1.10 -6.01 -17.02
C PHE A 28 -0.84 -6.81 -18.30
N ASN A 29 0.16 -6.37 -19.06
CA ASN A 29 0.78 -7.20 -20.09
C ASN A 29 1.60 -8.34 -19.45
N ASP A 30 2.00 -9.32 -20.25
CA ASP A 30 2.71 -10.50 -19.76
C ASP A 30 4.04 -10.16 -19.07
N ARG A 31 4.78 -9.19 -19.59
CA ARG A 31 6.06 -8.76 -19.01
C ARG A 31 5.89 -8.19 -17.60
N THR A 32 4.94 -7.27 -17.42
CA THR A 32 4.63 -6.67 -16.11
C THR A 32 4.09 -7.72 -15.14
N LYS A 33 3.22 -8.62 -15.63
CA LYS A 33 2.69 -9.71 -14.80
C LYS A 33 3.80 -10.64 -14.32
N GLN A 34 4.69 -11.08 -15.21
CA GLN A 34 5.84 -11.93 -14.86
C GLN A 34 6.77 -11.27 -13.85
N TYR A 35 7.02 -9.96 -14.00
CA TYR A 35 7.81 -9.20 -13.04
C TYR A 35 7.17 -9.21 -11.64
N ILE A 36 5.88 -8.88 -11.54
CA ILE A 36 5.15 -8.88 -10.27
C ILE A 36 5.06 -10.29 -9.68
N ASP A 37 4.85 -11.31 -10.50
CA ASP A 37 4.84 -12.70 -10.06
C ASP A 37 6.20 -13.10 -9.48
N THR A 38 7.31 -12.68 -10.11
CA THR A 38 8.67 -12.92 -9.63
C THR A 38 8.93 -12.29 -8.27
N LEU A 39 8.49 -11.04 -8.05
CA LEU A 39 8.60 -10.39 -6.74
C LEU A 39 7.82 -11.12 -5.63
N ARG A 40 6.78 -11.88 -6.00
CA ARG A 40 5.97 -12.66 -5.07
C ARG A 40 6.44 -14.10 -4.88
N GLN A 41 7.36 -14.58 -5.71
CA GLN A 41 7.90 -15.93 -5.59
C GLN A 41 8.53 -16.14 -4.21
N GLY A 42 8.27 -17.31 -3.62
CA GLY A 42 8.83 -17.67 -2.31
C GLY A 42 8.07 -17.14 -1.10
N MET A 43 7.14 -16.17 -1.24
CA MET A 43 6.41 -15.65 -0.08
C MET A 43 5.43 -16.67 0.54
N ASN A 44 4.96 -17.68 -0.20
CA ASN A 44 4.03 -18.72 0.28
C ASN A 44 2.88 -18.15 1.16
N MET A 45 2.26 -17.08 0.66
CA MET A 45 1.16 -16.36 1.30
C MET A 45 -0.07 -17.28 1.38
N LYS A 46 -0.41 -17.73 2.59
CA LYS A 46 -1.61 -18.55 2.84
C LYS A 46 -2.74 -17.67 3.36
N HIS A 47 -3.91 -17.77 2.76
CA HIS A 47 -5.11 -17.08 3.20
C HIS A 47 -5.67 -17.67 4.51
N PRO A 48 -6.37 -16.89 5.36
CA PRO A 48 -6.66 -15.46 5.18
C PRO A 48 -5.46 -14.55 5.52
N ILE A 49 -5.38 -13.38 4.88
CA ILE A 49 -4.29 -12.40 5.04
C ILE A 49 -4.86 -10.98 5.23
N ILE A 50 -4.31 -10.24 6.19
CA ILE A 50 -4.52 -8.80 6.32
C ILE A 50 -3.47 -8.07 5.47
N GLY A 51 -3.91 -7.25 4.51
CA GLY A 51 -3.06 -6.29 3.82
C GLY A 51 -2.96 -5.00 4.64
N ILE A 52 -1.76 -4.63 5.06
CA ILE A 52 -1.48 -3.38 5.76
C ILE A 52 -0.70 -2.46 4.84
N HIS A 53 -1.16 -1.22 4.68
CA HIS A 53 -0.40 -0.19 3.98
C HIS A 53 -0.04 0.96 4.93
N VAL A 54 1.26 1.17 5.11
CA VAL A 54 1.83 2.26 5.93
C VAL A 54 2.55 3.23 5.00
N ARG A 55 2.07 4.48 4.94
CA ARG A 55 2.70 5.56 4.16
C ARG A 55 3.39 6.53 5.11
N ARG A 56 4.72 6.60 5.07
CA ARG A 56 5.54 7.54 5.83
C ARG A 56 6.40 8.37 4.89
N GLY A 57 7.56 7.88 4.45
CA GLY A 57 8.45 8.56 3.49
C GLY A 57 8.47 10.09 3.61
N ASP A 58 8.35 10.78 2.47
CA ASP A 58 8.14 12.23 2.34
C ASP A 58 6.84 12.75 2.98
N SER A 59 5.80 11.90 3.14
CA SER A 59 4.59 12.27 3.87
C SER A 59 4.83 12.49 5.37
N PHE A 60 5.94 11.97 5.94
CA PHE A 60 6.35 12.20 7.32
C PHE A 60 6.53 13.69 7.61
N MET A 61 7.12 14.43 6.67
CA MET A 61 7.42 15.85 6.87
C MET A 61 6.23 16.77 6.58
N ALA A 62 5.26 16.28 5.79
CA ALA A 62 4.13 17.09 5.32
C ALA A 62 2.88 16.98 6.23
N ALA A 63 2.76 15.92 7.04
CA ALA A 63 1.55 15.64 7.80
C ALA A 63 1.63 16.11 9.27
N ARG A 64 0.58 16.79 9.75
CA ARG A 64 0.45 17.24 11.15
C ARG A 64 0.26 16.09 12.15
N TRP A 65 -0.30 14.97 11.70
CA TRP A 65 -0.44 13.74 12.48
C TRP A 65 -0.19 12.55 11.56
N MET A 66 0.74 11.69 11.97
CA MET A 66 1.07 10.51 11.19
C MET A 66 1.04 9.26 12.05
N PRO A 67 0.22 8.26 11.68
CA PRO A 67 0.15 7.02 12.44
C PRO A 67 1.47 6.27 12.33
N HIS A 68 1.90 5.72 13.46
CA HIS A 68 2.98 4.75 13.50
C HIS A 68 2.44 3.35 13.14
N PHE A 69 3.33 2.42 12.80
CA PHE A 69 2.95 1.04 12.50
C PHE A 69 2.08 0.42 13.61
N GLU A 70 2.34 0.79 14.87
CA GLU A 70 1.64 0.34 16.06
C GLU A 70 0.13 0.66 16.02
N ASN A 71 -0.27 1.78 15.40
CA ASN A 71 -1.68 2.11 15.21
C ASN A 71 -2.39 1.10 14.29
N PHE A 72 -1.71 0.65 13.23
CA PHE A 72 -2.25 -0.36 12.31
C PHE A 72 -2.22 -1.76 12.94
N LEU A 73 -1.21 -2.04 13.76
CA LEU A 73 -1.07 -3.31 14.48
C LEU A 73 -2.20 -3.53 15.51
N GLN A 74 -2.66 -2.46 16.16
CA GLN A 74 -3.83 -2.53 17.05
C GLN A 74 -5.06 -3.07 16.31
N GLU A 75 -5.35 -2.52 15.13
CA GLU A 75 -6.45 -2.98 14.28
C GLU A 75 -6.23 -4.41 13.77
N ALA A 76 -4.99 -4.77 13.43
CA ALA A 76 -4.67 -6.14 13.02
C ALA A 76 -4.92 -7.17 14.13
N ARG A 77 -4.62 -6.82 15.39
CA ARG A 77 -4.92 -7.65 16.57
C ARG A 77 -6.42 -7.80 16.80
N ALA A 78 -7.18 -6.72 16.68
CA ALA A 78 -8.65 -6.80 16.74
C ALA A 78 -9.21 -7.72 15.64
N MET A 79 -8.68 -7.64 14.42
CA MET A 79 -9.07 -8.52 13.31
C MET A 79 -8.70 -9.99 13.59
N LYS A 80 -7.54 -10.25 14.20
CA LYS A 80 -7.12 -11.59 14.62
C LYS A 80 -8.08 -12.19 15.66
N GLU A 81 -8.48 -11.40 16.65
CA GLU A 81 -9.42 -11.84 17.69
C GLU A 81 -10.81 -12.15 17.11
N LEU A 82 -11.30 -11.30 16.20
CA LEU A 82 -12.64 -11.44 15.62
C LEU A 82 -12.73 -12.53 14.54
N TYR A 83 -11.68 -12.69 13.73
CA TYR A 83 -11.73 -13.51 12.51
C TYR A 83 -10.68 -14.62 12.44
N GLY A 84 -9.82 -14.76 13.46
CA GLY A 84 -8.78 -15.80 13.51
C GLY A 84 -7.64 -15.62 12.50
N VAL A 85 -7.53 -14.45 11.85
CA VAL A 85 -6.48 -14.17 10.85
C VAL A 85 -5.12 -13.87 11.51
N SER A 86 -4.06 -14.49 11.02
CA SER A 86 -2.70 -14.37 11.61
C SER A 86 -1.60 -14.10 10.59
N ASN A 87 -1.95 -13.91 9.32
CA ASN A 87 -1.01 -13.55 8.27
C ASN A 87 -1.17 -12.06 7.92
N ILE A 88 -0.05 -11.35 7.79
CA ILE A 88 0.00 -9.95 7.38
C ILE A 88 0.85 -9.83 6.13
N PHE A 89 0.36 -9.11 5.12
CA PHE A 89 1.21 -8.54 4.08
C PHE A 89 1.35 -7.05 4.34
N ILE A 90 2.58 -6.55 4.50
CA ILE A 90 2.86 -5.13 4.70
C ILE A 90 3.46 -4.51 3.43
N ALA A 91 2.84 -3.43 2.98
CA ALA A 91 3.36 -2.50 2.00
C ALA A 91 3.71 -1.19 2.72
N SER A 92 4.95 -0.74 2.58
CA SER A 92 5.44 0.45 3.28
C SER A 92 6.68 0.98 2.59
N ASP A 93 6.76 2.30 2.51
CA ASP A 93 7.95 3.05 2.12
C ASP A 93 8.95 3.21 3.27
N ASP A 94 8.51 2.97 4.51
CA ASP A 94 9.36 2.97 5.71
C ASP A 94 9.89 1.57 6.04
N LEU A 95 11.22 1.46 6.14
CA LEU A 95 11.93 0.23 6.47
C LEU A 95 11.63 -0.23 7.90
N GLU A 96 11.57 0.70 8.86
CA GLU A 96 11.36 0.39 10.27
C GLU A 96 10.00 -0.31 10.47
N SER A 97 8.93 0.17 9.83
CA SER A 97 7.61 -0.45 9.87
C SER A 97 7.62 -1.90 9.35
N VAL A 98 8.41 -2.18 8.31
CA VAL A 98 8.52 -3.53 7.72
C VAL A 98 9.29 -4.46 8.65
N GLU A 99 10.41 -4.00 9.20
CA GLU A 99 11.21 -4.76 10.17
C GLU A 99 10.41 -5.06 11.44
N LYS A 100 9.65 -4.08 11.95
CA LYS A 100 8.74 -4.26 13.09
C LYS A 100 7.68 -5.32 12.82
N CYS A 101 7.10 -5.36 11.62
CA CYS A 101 6.17 -6.42 11.25
C CYS A 101 6.86 -7.79 11.30
N HIS A 102 8.02 -7.94 10.65
CA HIS A 102 8.76 -9.21 10.62
C HIS A 102 9.24 -9.68 12.00
N ALA A 103 9.41 -8.76 12.95
CA ALA A 103 9.76 -9.08 14.33
C ALA A 103 8.59 -9.64 15.16
N LEU A 104 7.34 -9.50 14.69
CA LEU A 104 6.16 -9.97 15.41
C LEU A 104 6.19 -11.49 15.63
N LYS A 105 5.67 -11.92 16.77
CA LYS A 105 5.54 -13.35 17.14
C LYS A 105 4.11 -13.86 17.02
N ASP A 106 3.14 -12.95 17.09
CA ASP A 106 1.71 -13.20 17.00
C ASP A 106 1.19 -13.18 15.56
N PHE A 107 1.99 -12.68 14.60
CA PHE A 107 1.66 -12.68 13.17
C PHE A 107 2.79 -13.23 12.33
N ARG A 108 2.44 -13.83 11.19
CA ARG A 108 3.38 -14.11 10.11
C ARG A 108 3.33 -12.96 9.10
N CYS A 109 4.39 -12.16 9.04
CA CYS A 109 4.49 -11.04 8.12
C CYS A 109 5.16 -11.41 6.78
N PHE A 110 4.68 -10.78 5.72
CA PHE A 110 5.21 -10.84 4.36
C PHE A 110 5.38 -9.42 3.84
N SER A 111 6.45 -9.18 3.08
CA SER A 111 6.64 -7.93 2.34
C SER A 111 7.37 -8.24 1.04
N LEU A 112 7.17 -7.41 0.01
CA LEU A 112 7.94 -7.56 -1.23
C LEU A 112 9.42 -7.24 -0.99
N PRO A 113 10.35 -7.95 -1.67
CA PRO A 113 11.79 -7.74 -1.54
C PRO A 113 12.26 -6.51 -2.34
N ILE A 114 11.73 -5.35 -1.98
CA ILE A 114 12.05 -4.05 -2.56
C ILE A 114 13.09 -3.35 -1.70
N ASP A 115 14.07 -2.71 -2.33
CA ASP A 115 15.01 -1.83 -1.62
C ASP A 115 14.27 -0.57 -1.15
N ARG A 116 14.03 -0.48 0.14
CA ARG A 116 13.28 0.63 0.77
C ARG A 116 14.16 1.84 1.08
N LYS A 117 15.48 1.72 0.96
CA LYS A 117 16.41 2.86 1.12
C LYS A 117 16.17 3.94 0.08
N ILE A 118 15.52 3.61 -1.03
CA ILE A 118 15.14 4.60 -2.06
C ILE A 118 14.11 5.62 -1.54
N TYR A 119 13.32 5.25 -0.52
CA TYR A 119 12.30 6.09 0.10
C TYR A 119 12.77 6.75 1.39
N ASP A 120 13.94 6.37 1.89
CA ASP A 120 14.50 6.97 3.09
C ASP A 120 14.86 8.43 2.81
N VAL A 121 14.08 9.33 3.42
CA VAL A 121 14.31 10.77 3.38
C VAL A 121 15.18 11.25 4.54
N GLY A 122 15.76 10.32 5.33
CA GLY A 122 16.42 10.63 6.60
C GLY A 122 15.44 10.99 7.71
N ALA A 123 14.16 10.62 7.56
CA ALA A 123 13.07 11.07 8.45
C ALA A 123 13.25 10.63 9.91
N SER A 124 13.86 9.47 10.14
CA SER A 124 14.19 8.99 11.49
C SER A 124 15.22 9.88 12.21
N GLN A 125 15.91 10.76 11.49
CA GLN A 125 16.81 11.78 12.03
C GLN A 125 16.25 13.20 11.95
N ALA A 126 15.05 13.38 11.36
CA ALA A 126 14.45 14.69 11.27
C ALA A 126 13.87 15.10 12.65
N PRO A 127 14.06 16.36 13.06
CA PRO A 127 13.54 16.83 14.34
C PRO A 127 11.99 16.74 14.41
N GLU A 128 11.43 16.47 15.60
CA GLU A 128 9.98 16.37 15.87
C GLU A 128 9.16 17.59 15.40
N HIS A 129 9.84 18.73 15.18
CA HIS A 129 9.29 19.92 14.55
C HIS A 129 10.15 20.29 13.33
N ASN A 130 9.90 19.65 12.19
CA ASN A 130 10.52 20.06 10.94
C ASN A 130 9.50 20.86 10.09
N PRO A 131 9.67 22.18 9.94
CA PRO A 131 8.73 23.02 9.20
C PRO A 131 8.92 22.79 7.70
N ALA A 132 8.13 21.89 7.10
CA ALA A 132 7.85 21.84 5.66
C ALA A 132 9.03 22.26 4.75
N GLU A 133 10.19 21.62 4.87
CA GLU A 133 11.29 21.93 3.97
C GLU A 133 10.96 21.36 2.58
N SER A 134 10.87 22.26 1.60
CA SER A 134 10.66 21.95 0.18
C SER A 134 11.63 20.92 -0.41
N GLN A 135 12.68 20.53 0.31
CA GLN A 135 13.65 19.52 -0.11
C GLN A 135 13.13 18.07 -0.02
N TYR A 136 12.13 17.82 0.84
CA TYR A 136 11.50 16.49 0.97
C TYR A 136 10.31 16.31 0.05
N ASP A 137 9.72 17.42 -0.42
CA ASP A 137 8.67 17.39 -1.41
C ASP A 137 9.21 16.78 -2.71
N MET A 138 8.46 15.83 -3.28
CA MET A 138 8.86 15.09 -4.48
C MET A 138 10.23 14.38 -4.35
N TRP A 139 10.55 13.83 -3.17
CA TRP A 139 11.86 13.20 -2.93
C TRP A 139 12.23 12.16 -3.98
N VAL A 140 11.32 11.23 -4.27
CA VAL A 140 11.56 10.15 -5.23
C VAL A 140 11.64 10.71 -6.65
N GLU A 141 10.73 11.60 -7.01
CA GLU A 141 10.62 12.19 -8.33
C GLU A 141 11.87 13.02 -8.68
N ARG A 142 12.39 13.82 -7.75
CA ARG A 142 13.63 14.58 -7.96
C ARG A 142 14.85 13.68 -8.17
N ARG A 143 14.91 12.55 -7.47
CA ARG A 143 15.99 11.57 -7.67
C ARG A 143 15.89 10.89 -9.03
N ILE A 144 14.68 10.66 -9.53
CA ILE A 144 14.46 10.17 -10.90
C ILE A 144 14.91 11.23 -11.92
N GLU A 145 14.54 12.50 -11.72
CA GLU A 145 14.95 13.61 -12.60
C GLU A 145 16.48 13.78 -12.65
N ARG A 146 17.17 13.55 -11.53
CA ARG A 146 18.64 13.57 -11.45
C ARG A 146 19.32 12.30 -11.97
N GLY A 147 18.56 11.28 -12.39
CA GLY A 147 19.09 10.00 -12.87
C GLY A 147 19.67 9.09 -11.77
N GLU A 148 19.35 9.36 -10.49
CA GLU A 148 19.79 8.58 -9.34
C GLU A 148 18.92 7.32 -9.12
N LEU A 149 17.69 7.32 -9.64
CA LEU A 149 16.73 6.24 -9.55
C LEU A 149 16.13 5.93 -10.92
N ASP A 150 15.90 4.64 -11.18
CA ASP A 150 15.09 4.20 -12.32
C ASP A 150 13.60 4.37 -11.98
N GLY A 151 12.97 5.39 -12.56
CA GLY A 151 11.55 5.66 -12.36
C GLY A 151 10.63 4.53 -12.81
N SER A 152 11.02 3.74 -13.82
CA SER A 152 10.24 2.60 -14.28
C SER A 152 10.26 1.48 -13.25
N ALA A 153 11.44 1.19 -12.68
CA ALA A 153 11.56 0.20 -11.61
C ALA A 153 10.79 0.63 -10.35
N THR A 154 10.90 1.89 -9.93
CA THR A 154 10.16 2.42 -8.77
C THR A 154 8.65 2.36 -8.97
N ALA A 155 8.15 2.71 -10.16
CA ALA A 155 6.73 2.59 -10.47
C ALA A 155 6.26 1.13 -10.45
N LEU A 156 7.05 0.20 -10.99
CA LEU A 156 6.73 -1.23 -10.97
C LEU A 156 6.70 -1.80 -9.55
N HIS A 157 7.57 -1.35 -8.64
CA HIS A 157 7.52 -1.70 -7.22
C HIS A 157 6.20 -1.27 -6.58
N ALA A 158 5.77 -0.03 -6.77
CA ALA A 158 4.51 0.48 -6.24
C ALA A 158 3.30 -0.28 -6.82
N ILE A 159 3.30 -0.56 -8.13
CA ILE A 159 2.26 -1.38 -8.79
C ILE A 159 2.22 -2.79 -8.19
N ALA A 160 3.37 -3.40 -7.92
CA ALA A 160 3.45 -4.73 -7.32
C ALA A 160 2.88 -4.74 -5.89
N GLU A 161 3.17 -3.71 -5.08
CA GLU A 161 2.60 -3.59 -3.73
C GLU A 161 1.07 -3.40 -3.79
N ILE A 162 0.55 -2.52 -4.66
CA ILE A 162 -0.89 -2.32 -4.85
C ILE A 162 -1.57 -3.62 -5.29
N ASP A 163 -1.02 -4.30 -6.30
CA ASP A 163 -1.55 -5.56 -6.80
C ASP A 163 -1.55 -6.65 -5.71
N THR A 164 -0.51 -6.71 -4.88
CA THR A 164 -0.42 -7.69 -3.79
C THR A 164 -1.38 -7.36 -2.65
N LEU A 165 -1.49 -6.08 -2.24
CA LEU A 165 -2.48 -5.63 -1.26
C LEU A 165 -3.91 -5.97 -1.72
N SER A 166 -4.21 -5.76 -3.01
CA SER A 166 -5.55 -6.02 -3.55
C SER A 166 -5.98 -7.49 -3.47
N LYS A 167 -5.02 -8.41 -3.32
CA LYS A 167 -5.24 -9.85 -3.21
C LYS A 167 -5.41 -10.32 -1.76
N CYS A 168 -5.13 -9.47 -0.77
CA CYS A 168 -5.35 -9.78 0.65
C CYS A 168 -6.84 -9.83 0.99
N ASP A 169 -7.22 -10.53 2.06
CA ASP A 169 -8.62 -10.76 2.49
C ASP A 169 -9.21 -9.59 3.25
N TYR A 170 -8.36 -8.92 4.01
CA TYR A 170 -8.68 -7.73 4.77
C TYR A 170 -7.73 -6.61 4.39
N PHE A 171 -8.14 -5.37 4.65
CA PHE A 171 -7.32 -4.20 4.37
C PHE A 171 -7.31 -3.26 5.56
N ILE A 172 -6.12 -2.84 5.99
CA ILE A 172 -5.90 -1.82 7.00
C ILE A 172 -4.94 -0.78 6.40
N GLY A 173 -5.39 0.46 6.32
CA GLY A 173 -4.64 1.54 5.70
C GLY A 173 -5.40 2.85 5.79
N ARG A 174 -4.76 3.96 5.46
CA ARG A 174 -5.45 5.25 5.38
C ARG A 174 -5.90 5.55 3.95
N LEU A 175 -7.16 5.93 3.78
CA LEU A 175 -7.74 6.26 2.47
C LEU A 175 -7.37 7.68 1.97
N ASP A 176 -6.55 8.42 2.71
CA ASP A 176 -5.90 9.64 2.21
C ASP A 176 -4.74 9.33 1.26
N SER A 177 -4.13 8.13 1.36
CA SER A 177 -3.13 7.64 0.42
C SER A 177 -3.74 7.09 -0.87
N ALA A 178 -3.19 7.49 -2.02
CA ALA A 178 -3.57 6.96 -3.33
C ALA A 178 -3.33 5.45 -3.43
N ILE A 179 -2.20 4.94 -2.92
CA ILE A 179 -1.88 3.50 -2.90
C ILE A 179 -2.96 2.71 -2.16
N SER A 180 -3.33 3.17 -0.96
CA SER A 180 -4.40 2.54 -0.17
C SER A 180 -5.73 2.51 -0.92
N ARG A 181 -6.14 3.64 -1.52
CA ARG A 181 -7.40 3.73 -2.26
C ARG A 181 -7.42 2.78 -3.45
N LEU A 182 -6.35 2.74 -4.25
CA LEU A 182 -6.26 1.87 -5.41
C LEU A 182 -6.32 0.40 -5.00
N ALA A 183 -5.55 0.00 -3.99
CA ALA A 183 -5.56 -1.37 -3.48
C ALA A 183 -6.94 -1.79 -2.97
N TYR A 184 -7.58 -0.93 -2.16
CA TYR A 184 -8.92 -1.18 -1.61
C TYR A 184 -9.99 -1.27 -2.71
N MET A 185 -9.95 -0.38 -3.70
CA MET A 185 -10.85 -0.41 -4.85
C MET A 185 -10.71 -1.71 -5.67
N LEU A 186 -9.48 -2.10 -5.98
CA LEU A 186 -9.19 -3.35 -6.71
C LEU A 186 -9.65 -4.57 -5.92
N MET A 187 -9.41 -4.58 -4.61
CA MET A 187 -9.86 -5.64 -3.71
C MET A 187 -11.39 -5.77 -3.72
N THR A 188 -12.13 -4.67 -3.62
CA THR A 188 -13.60 -4.68 -3.71
C THR A 188 -14.07 -5.15 -5.09
N ALA A 189 -13.46 -4.67 -6.18
CA ALA A 189 -13.81 -5.07 -7.53
C ALA A 189 -13.57 -6.56 -7.79
N ALA A 190 -12.55 -7.15 -7.15
CA ALA A 190 -12.22 -8.57 -7.25
C ALA A 190 -13.26 -9.45 -6.55
N ARG A 191 -13.76 -9.01 -5.38
CA ARG A 191 -14.72 -9.77 -4.57
C ARG A 191 -16.17 -9.60 -5.00
N GLY A 192 -16.51 -8.48 -5.64
CA GLY A 192 -17.84 -8.16 -6.15
C GLY A 192 -18.91 -8.06 -5.05
N PRO A 193 -19.93 -7.20 -5.20
CA PRO A 193 -21.14 -7.35 -4.40
C PRO A 193 -21.83 -8.65 -4.83
N ARG A 194 -22.08 -9.56 -3.89
CA ARG A 194 -23.17 -10.52 -4.07
C ARG A 194 -24.49 -9.75 -4.15
#